data_AF-A0A100Y9X1-F1
#
_entry.id   AF-A0A100Y9X1-F1
#
_cell.length_a   1.000
_cell.length_b   1.000
_cell.length_c   1.000
_cell.angle_alpha   90.00
_cell.angle_beta   90.00
_cell.angle_gamma   90.00
#
_symmetry.space_group_name_H-M   'P 1'
#
loop_
_entity.id
_entity.type
_entity.pdbx_description
1 polymer ?
#
loop_
_entity_poly.entity_id
_entity_poly.type
_entity_poly.pdbx_seq_one_letter_code
_entity_poly.pdbx_strand_id
1 'polypeptide(L)'
;MTAHRAARRAGRPLHRTHSREARAEGEAFARRMPWLTAAQHEEVARLYAEDRVESSARLLGRTTARCGELREEYAAHYDRLRRRLLCAGAATLLTAAALCAGTWSALR
;
A
#
# COMPACT_ATOMS: atom_id res chain seq x y z
N MET A 1 -2.19 11.62 -12.05
CA MET A 1 -1.59 10.54 -12.88
C MET A 1 -0.08 10.33 -12.61
N THR A 2 0.41 10.55 -11.38
CA THR A 2 1.86 10.54 -11.05
C THR A 2 2.23 9.50 -9.98
N ALA A 3 1.35 9.21 -9.01
CA ALA A 3 1.58 8.23 -7.95
C ALA A 3 1.78 6.79 -8.45
N HIS A 4 0.99 6.35 -9.44
CA HIS A 4 1.09 5.00 -10.01
C HIS A 4 2.40 4.77 -10.81
N ARG A 5 3.00 5.84 -11.36
CA ARG A 5 4.31 5.75 -12.04
C ARG A 5 5.49 5.73 -11.06
N ALA A 6 5.39 6.39 -9.91
CA ALA A 6 6.40 6.35 -8.86
C ALA A 6 6.47 4.96 -8.19
N ALA A 7 5.32 4.35 -7.90
CA ALA A 7 5.25 2.98 -7.38
C ALA A 7 5.88 1.95 -8.33
N ARG A 8 5.69 2.11 -9.65
CA ARG A 8 6.34 1.25 -10.66
C ARG A 8 7.87 1.38 -10.72
N ARG A 9 8.43 2.57 -10.43
CA ARG A 9 9.89 2.77 -10.43
C ARG A 9 10.55 2.21 -9.18
N ALA A 10 9.90 2.29 -8.01
CA ALA A 10 10.39 1.71 -6.76
C ALA A 10 10.34 0.17 -6.73
N GLY A 11 9.52 -0.47 -7.55
CA GLY A 11 9.47 -1.94 -7.65
C GLY A 11 10.63 -2.57 -8.43
N ARG A 12 11.27 -1.82 -9.34
CA ARG A 12 12.33 -2.36 -10.22
C ARG A 12 13.64 -2.73 -9.49
N PRO A 13 14.11 -1.96 -8.49
CA PRO A 13 15.27 -2.33 -7.67
C PRO A 13 14.99 -3.54 -6.77
N LEU A 14 13.81 -3.59 -6.13
CA LEU A 14 13.43 -4.67 -5.21
C LEU A 14 13.34 -6.02 -5.92
N HIS A 15 12.78 -6.06 -7.13
CA HIS A 15 12.70 -7.27 -7.92
C HIS A 15 14.09 -7.87 -8.21
N ARG A 16 15.11 -7.05 -8.48
CA ARG A 16 16.45 -7.54 -8.83
C ARG A 16 17.19 -8.13 -7.62
N THR A 17 17.03 -7.53 -6.45
CA THR A 17 17.60 -8.06 -5.20
C THR A 17 16.91 -9.37 -4.80
N HIS A 18 15.57 -9.41 -4.87
CA HIS A 18 14.80 -10.64 -4.61
C HIS A 18 15.18 -11.79 -5.54
N SER A 19 15.46 -11.53 -6.83
CA SER A 19 15.88 -12.59 -7.75
C SER A 19 17.23 -13.20 -7.40
N ARG A 20 18.20 -12.39 -6.92
CA ARG A 20 19.53 -12.89 -6.51
C ARG A 20 19.45 -13.68 -5.20
N GLU A 21 18.70 -13.20 -4.23
CA GLU A 21 18.45 -13.90 -2.96
C GLU A 21 17.68 -15.21 -3.17
N ALA A 22 16.66 -15.21 -4.04
CA ALA A 22 15.89 -16.40 -4.37
C ALA A 22 16.76 -17.49 -5.03
N ARG A 23 17.70 -17.11 -5.90
CA ARG A 23 18.65 -18.04 -6.51
C ARG A 23 19.65 -18.60 -5.49
N ALA A 24 20.22 -17.75 -4.64
CA ALA A 24 21.14 -18.19 -3.59
C ALA A 24 20.48 -19.17 -2.62
N GLU A 25 19.20 -18.96 -2.29
CA GLU A 25 18.46 -19.87 -1.42
C GLU A 25 18.03 -21.16 -2.13
N GLY A 26 17.71 -21.10 -3.43
CA GLY A 26 17.50 -22.28 -4.27
C GLY A 26 18.75 -23.15 -4.35
N GLU A 27 19.93 -22.55 -4.52
CA GLU A 27 21.21 -23.26 -4.50
C GLU A 27 21.51 -23.85 -3.11
N ALA A 28 21.20 -23.14 -2.02
CA ALA A 28 21.34 -23.65 -0.66
C ALA A 28 20.41 -24.84 -0.37
N PHE A 29 19.20 -24.80 -0.92
CA PHE A 29 18.22 -25.88 -0.82
C PHE A 29 18.67 -27.10 -1.63
N ALA A 30 19.11 -26.90 -2.88
CA ALA A 30 19.64 -27.97 -3.72
C ALA A 30 20.85 -28.64 -3.06
N ARG A 31 21.77 -27.88 -2.43
CA ARG A 31 22.91 -28.40 -1.64
C ARG A 31 22.53 -29.40 -0.54
N ARG A 32 21.28 -29.42 -0.07
CA ARG A 32 20.77 -30.41 0.90
C ARG A 32 20.43 -31.76 0.28
N MET A 33 20.50 -31.88 -1.04
CA MET A 33 20.21 -33.09 -1.82
C MET A 33 21.49 -33.60 -2.51
N PRO A 34 22.44 -34.19 -1.76
CA PRO A 34 23.75 -34.60 -2.29
C PRO A 34 23.67 -35.72 -3.34
N TRP A 35 22.53 -36.40 -3.47
CA TRP A 35 22.28 -37.44 -4.48
C TRP A 35 21.94 -36.88 -5.87
N LEU A 36 21.77 -35.56 -6.01
CA LEU A 36 21.48 -34.92 -7.29
C LEU A 36 22.76 -34.55 -8.03
N THR A 37 22.73 -34.70 -9.35
CA THR A 37 23.81 -34.22 -10.24
C THR A 37 23.83 -32.69 -10.29
N ALA A 38 24.94 -32.09 -10.72
CA ALA A 38 25.09 -30.64 -10.84
C ALA A 38 24.00 -30.00 -11.72
N ALA A 39 23.62 -30.65 -12.83
CA ALA A 39 22.55 -30.18 -13.70
C ALA A 39 21.17 -30.23 -13.00
N GLN A 40 20.92 -31.25 -12.18
CA GLN A 40 19.69 -31.35 -11.40
C GLN A 40 19.65 -30.33 -10.25
N HIS A 41 20.79 -29.99 -9.66
CA HIS A 41 20.89 -28.90 -8.67
C HIS A 41 20.50 -27.56 -9.27
N GLU A 42 21.04 -27.23 -10.43
CA GLU A 42 20.75 -25.96 -11.09
C GLU A 42 19.28 -25.83 -11.48
N GLU A 43 18.68 -26.92 -11.97
CA GLU A 43 17.26 -26.96 -12.32
C GLU A 43 16.36 -26.78 -11.09
N VAL A 44 16.64 -27.47 -9.98
CA VAL A 44 15.89 -27.32 -8.71
C VAL A 44 16.05 -25.90 -8.16
N ALA A 45 17.26 -25.34 -8.21
CA ALA A 45 17.51 -23.97 -7.76
C ALA A 45 16.74 -22.94 -8.61
N ARG A 46 16.65 -23.15 -9.92
CA ARG A 46 15.86 -22.30 -10.84
C ARG A 46 14.37 -22.37 -10.52
N LEU A 47 13.80 -23.57 -10.46
CA LEU A 47 12.37 -23.78 -10.19
C LEU A 47 11.97 -23.23 -8.81
N TYR A 48 12.81 -23.43 -7.80
CA TYR A 48 12.58 -22.86 -6.47
C TYR A 48 12.60 -21.33 -6.47
N ALA A 49 13.54 -20.73 -7.19
CA ALA A 49 13.63 -19.27 -7.29
C ALA A 49 12.39 -18.67 -8.00
N GLU A 50 11.89 -19.33 -9.06
CA GLU A 50 10.69 -18.93 -9.78
C GLU A 50 9.43 -19.01 -8.90
N ASP A 51 9.21 -20.14 -8.23
CA ASP A 51 8.05 -20.33 -7.34
C ASP A 51 8.07 -19.34 -6.15
N ARG A 52 9.25 -19.08 -5.60
CA ARG A 52 9.37 -18.14 -4.49
C ARG A 52 9.08 -16.69 -4.90
N VAL A 53 9.51 -16.26 -6.08
CA VAL A 53 9.19 -14.92 -6.59
C VAL A 53 7.69 -14.80 -6.84
N GLU A 54 7.07 -15.82 -7.41
CA GLU A 54 5.64 -15.83 -7.71
C GLU A 54 4.78 -15.83 -6.44
N SER A 55 5.10 -16.69 -5.46
CA SER A 55 4.43 -16.74 -4.16
C SER A 55 4.56 -15.42 -3.39
N SER A 56 5.74 -14.83 -3.37
CA SER A 56 5.98 -13.53 -2.72
C SER A 56 5.16 -12.41 -3.39
N ALA A 57 5.12 -12.40 -4.72
CA ALA A 57 4.32 -11.44 -5.48
C ALA A 57 2.81 -11.59 -5.18
N ARG A 58 2.30 -12.83 -5.09
CA ARG A 58 0.90 -13.10 -4.70
C ARG A 58 0.59 -12.61 -3.29
N LEU A 59 1.49 -12.83 -2.34
CA LEU A 59 1.30 -12.40 -0.95
C LEU A 59 1.26 -10.87 -0.85
N LEU A 60 2.21 -10.18 -1.48
CA LEU A 60 2.20 -8.71 -1.56
C LEU A 60 0.95 -8.19 -2.28
N GLY A 61 0.52 -8.83 -3.36
CA GLY A 61 -0.72 -8.49 -4.06
C GLY A 61 -1.94 -8.55 -3.17
N ARG A 62 -2.09 -9.63 -2.38
CA ARG A 62 -3.19 -9.78 -1.41
C ARG A 62 -3.15 -8.73 -0.30
N THR A 63 -1.97 -8.47 0.27
CA THR A 63 -1.82 -7.46 1.33
C THR A 63 -2.10 -6.06 0.80
N THR A 64 -1.61 -5.71 -0.38
CA THR A 64 -1.86 -4.40 -0.99
C THR A 64 -3.32 -4.19 -1.36
N ALA A 65 -4.01 -5.21 -1.88
CA ALA A 65 -5.45 -5.17 -2.12
C ALA A 65 -6.23 -4.92 -0.82
N ARG A 66 -5.93 -5.70 0.23
CA ARG A 66 -6.58 -5.56 1.54
C ARG A 66 -6.30 -4.22 2.21
N CYS A 67 -5.08 -3.69 2.11
CA CYS A 67 -4.77 -2.34 2.56
C CYS A 67 -5.51 -1.26 1.77
N GLY A 68 -5.77 -1.49 0.48
CA GLY A 68 -6.60 -0.61 -0.35
C GLY A 68 -8.04 -0.57 0.13
N GLU A 69 -8.64 -1.74 0.34
CA GLU A 69 -10.01 -1.89 0.88
C GLU A 69 -10.16 -1.20 2.23
N LEU A 70 -9.24 -1.45 3.16
CA LEU A 70 -9.20 -0.77 4.46
C LEU A 70 -9.10 0.76 4.29
N ARG A 71 -8.22 1.23 3.40
CA ARG A 71 -8.02 2.68 3.20
C ARG A 71 -9.28 3.36 2.65
N GLU A 72 -10.03 2.69 1.78
CA GLU A 72 -11.31 3.20 1.27
C GLU A 72 -12.37 3.28 2.38
N GLU A 73 -12.46 2.25 3.23
CA GLU A 73 -13.38 2.21 4.36
C GLU A 73 -13.10 3.32 5.40
N TYR A 74 -11.82 3.56 5.70
CA TYR A 74 -11.41 4.64 6.60
C TYR A 74 -11.55 6.03 5.97
N ALA A 75 -11.29 6.18 4.67
CA ALA A 75 -11.49 7.45 3.97
C ALA A 75 -12.96 7.88 4.01
N ALA A 76 -13.89 6.95 3.81
CA ALA A 76 -15.32 7.20 3.90
C ALA A 76 -15.74 7.68 5.30
N HIS A 77 -15.18 7.09 6.36
CA HIS A 77 -15.41 7.51 7.74
C HIS A 77 -14.88 8.93 8.00
N TYR A 78 -13.67 9.21 7.53
CA TYR A 78 -13.03 10.51 7.74
C TYR A 78 -13.75 11.63 6.99
N ASP A 79 -14.20 11.37 5.76
CA ASP A 79 -14.99 12.34 4.98
C ASP A 79 -16.33 12.65 5.64
N ARG A 80 -16.95 11.66 6.30
CA ARG A 80 -18.18 11.89 7.07
C ARG A 80 -17.93 12.80 8.27
N LEU A 81 -16.85 12.57 9.01
CA LEU A 81 -16.47 13.40 10.15
C LEU A 81 -16.10 14.82 9.72
N ARG A 82 -15.33 14.94 8.64
CA ARG A 82 -14.93 16.21 8.03
C ARG A 82 -16.15 17.02 7.60
N ARG A 83 -17.12 16.40 6.91
CA ARG A 83 -18.38 17.08 6.53
C ARG A 83 -19.13 17.60 7.75
N ARG A 84 -19.26 16.79 8.81
CA ARG A 84 -19.95 17.21 10.05
C ARG A 84 -19.26 18.42 10.69
N LEU A 85 -17.93 18.40 10.79
CA LEU A 85 -17.15 19.51 11.35
C LEU A 85 -17.28 20.78 10.51
N LEU A 86 -17.22 20.65 9.17
CA LEU A 86 -17.39 21.79 8.27
C LEU A 86 -18.80 22.38 8.36
N CYS A 87 -19.84 21.55 8.40
CA CYS A 87 -21.22 22.02 8.56
C CYS A 87 -21.44 22.69 9.92
N ALA A 88 -20.94 22.10 11.01
CA ALA A 88 -21.06 22.67 12.34
C ALA A 88 -20.31 24.01 12.44
N GLY A 89 -19.08 24.08 11.92
CA GLY A 89 -18.28 25.30 11.89
C GLY A 89 -18.89 26.39 11.01
N ALA A 90 -19.46 26.02 9.85
CA ALA A 90 -20.18 26.97 9.01
C ALA A 90 -21.43 27.51 9.72
N ALA A 91 -22.19 26.64 10.39
CA ALA A 91 -23.36 27.05 11.16
C ALA A 91 -23.00 27.99 12.31
N THR A 92 -21.92 27.70 13.06
CA THR A 92 -21.48 28.57 14.17
C THR A 92 -20.95 29.92 13.68
N LEU A 93 -20.24 29.96 12.55
CA LEU A 93 -19.80 31.21 11.93
C LEU A 93 -20.99 32.04 11.44
N LEU A 94 -21.99 31.41 10.81
CA LEU A 94 -23.19 32.09 10.34
C LEU A 94 -24.03 32.64 11.50
N THR A 95 -24.20 31.88 12.58
CA THR A 95 -24.92 32.36 13.77
C THR A 95 -24.17 33.50 14.46
N ALA A 96 -22.85 33.40 14.60
CA ALA A 96 -22.03 34.47 15.15
C ALA A 96 -22.11 35.75 14.29
N ALA A 97 -22.02 35.61 12.96
CA ALA A 97 -22.14 36.73 12.03
C ALA A 97 -23.54 37.39 12.10
N ALA A 98 -24.60 36.59 12.19
CA ALA A 98 -25.97 37.09 12.34
C ALA A 98 -26.18 37.85 13.65
N LEU A 99 -25.62 37.34 14.76
CA LEU A 99 -25.65 38.02 16.05
C LEU A 99 -24.90 39.35 16.01
N CYS A 100 -23.70 39.38 15.44
CA CYS A 100 -22.91 40.61 15.29
C CYS A 100 -23.61 41.64 14.37
N ALA A 101 -24.25 41.19 13.29
CA ALA A 101 -25.01 42.07 12.41
C ALA A 101 -26.27 42.60 13.09
N GLY A 102 -26.96 41.77 13.88
CA GLY A 102 -28.12 42.15 14.67
C GLY A 102 -27.78 43.18 15.76
N THR A 103 -26.68 42.98 16.49
CA THR A 103 -26.24 43.96 17.50
C THR A 103 -25.75 45.25 16.86
N TRP A 104 -25.06 45.18 15.72
CA TRP A 104 -24.64 46.37 14.96
C TRP A 104 -25.84 47.20 14.46
N SER A 105 -26.87 46.54 13.93
CA SER A 105 -28.08 47.21 13.46
C SER A 105 -28.94 47.75 14.59
N ALA A 106 -28.91 47.14 15.77
CA ALA A 106 -29.61 47.64 16.97
C ALA A 106 -28.88 48.80 17.66
N LEU A 107 -27.57 48.94 17.47
CA LEU A 107 -26.74 50.00 18.06
C LEU A 107 -26.67 51.27 17.18
N ARG A 108 -27.16 51.19 15.94
CA ARG A 108 -27.18 52.28 14.96
C ARG A 108 -28.53 52.97 14.95
#